data_AF-A0A9P1DJW8-F1
#
_entry.id   AF-A0A9P1DJW8-F1
#
_cell.length_a   1.000
_cell.length_b   1.000
_cell.length_c   1.000
_cell.angle_alpha   90.00
_cell.angle_beta   90.00
_cell.angle_gamma   90.00
#
_symmetry.space_group_name_H-M   'P 1'
#
loop_
_entity.id
_entity.type
_entity.pdbx_description
1 polymer ?
#
loop_
_entity_poly.entity_id
_entity_poly.type
_entity_poly.pdbx_seq_one_letter_code
_entity_poly.pdbx_strand_id
1 'polypeptide(L)'
;MVILESGAAVAAAGMAPGTAAKVYGYNRDNFMEDREQRMKKEFHERKYRVIQGQLWRQDVRDFISLTEQKMSLYLIVNVLLLSFTVTMWVEGQLPETTPDWLVIGYQIASVVAFSYLVLTIWLAMHAAVAAQSYQTRILTQLVRLPIPTWKELEAARTAASEFEKIESRQMFRVPFVTGSQEGFIPGHTADPATGVSTAASVVETTGNTGGTDQQVERNVATDPWGLEQRGDNIYELNTYSGAEVAELRHIKLLRQAAVYWQTYDAFARVSMSVGINQLMLGMSYYILGYAMLEVKAPCAALGGVLLFMGSSEPTAMQQRRNTLSSDCSSCLRFTGISPRLFPALSSPWVEEPPSYEVSIAVDVA
;
A
#
# COMPACT_ATOMS: atom_id res chain seq x y z
N MET A 1 -14.56 48.65 -46.27
CA MET A 1 -15.74 47.88 -46.68
C MET A 1 -15.92 46.77 -45.66
N VAL A 2 -16.65 47.07 -44.58
CA VAL A 2 -17.04 46.14 -43.50
C VAL A 2 -18.52 46.41 -43.30
N ILE A 3 -19.35 45.53 -43.85
CA ILE A 3 -20.81 45.54 -43.68
C ILE A 3 -21.19 44.10 -43.39
N LEU A 4 -21.51 43.82 -42.12
CA LEU A 4 -22.07 42.62 -41.47
C LEU A 4 -21.75 42.88 -39.98
N GLU A 5 -22.64 42.95 -39.00
CA GLU A 5 -23.91 42.27 -38.75
C GLU A 5 -24.78 43.13 -37.80
N SER A 6 -26.06 43.33 -38.12
CA SER A 6 -27.05 43.97 -37.24
C SER A 6 -28.43 43.28 -37.32
N GLY A 7 -28.44 41.98 -37.64
CA GLY A 7 -29.67 41.23 -37.99
C GLY A 7 -30.40 40.48 -36.86
N ALA A 8 -29.84 40.35 -35.66
CA ALA A 8 -30.41 39.45 -34.63
C ALA A 8 -31.31 40.12 -33.57
N ALA A 9 -31.61 41.42 -33.70
CA ALA A 9 -32.32 42.16 -32.64
C ALA A 9 -33.86 42.16 -32.74
N VAL A 10 -34.46 41.63 -33.83
CA VAL A 10 -35.89 41.87 -34.14
C VAL A 10 -36.83 40.73 -33.72
N ALA A 11 -36.33 39.55 -33.35
CA ALA A 11 -37.19 38.43 -32.94
C ALA A 11 -37.77 38.55 -31.50
N ALA A 12 -37.27 39.47 -30.67
CA ALA A 12 -37.68 39.59 -29.26
C ALA A 12 -38.89 40.51 -29.02
N ALA A 13 -39.28 41.34 -29.99
CA ALA A 13 -40.27 42.42 -29.76
C ALA A 13 -41.75 41.96 -29.83
N GLY A 14 -42.03 40.69 -30.12
CA GLY A 14 -43.40 40.17 -30.29
C GLY A 14 -43.88 39.16 -29.23
N MET A 15 -43.06 38.84 -28.22
CA MET A 15 -43.48 37.91 -27.16
C MET A 15 -44.44 38.62 -26.20
N ALA A 16 -45.68 38.13 -26.13
CA ALA A 16 -46.64 38.60 -25.14
C ALA A 16 -46.02 38.50 -23.73
N PRO A 17 -46.21 39.48 -22.83
CA PRO A 17 -45.57 39.51 -21.52
C PRO A 17 -45.77 38.23 -20.67
N GLY A 18 -46.83 37.46 -20.95
CA GLY A 18 -47.06 36.15 -20.33
C GLY A 18 -46.16 35.00 -20.82
N THR A 19 -45.57 35.07 -22.02
CA THR A 19 -44.66 34.01 -22.52
C THR A 19 -43.24 34.18 -21.98
N ALA A 20 -42.77 35.42 -21.79
CA ALA A 20 -41.46 35.69 -21.22
C ALA A 20 -41.33 35.18 -19.77
N ALA A 21 -42.38 35.38 -18.95
CA ALA A 21 -42.43 34.87 -17.59
C ALA A 21 -42.39 33.32 -17.54
N LYS A 22 -43.04 32.64 -18.48
CA LYS A 22 -43.03 31.17 -18.58
C LYS A 22 -41.66 30.64 -18.99
N VAL A 23 -41.00 31.27 -19.97
CA VAL A 23 -39.65 30.88 -20.41
C VAL A 23 -38.63 31.10 -19.28
N TYR A 24 -38.73 32.22 -18.56
CA TYR A 24 -37.88 32.48 -17.41
C TYR A 24 -38.09 31.44 -16.28
N GLY A 25 -39.35 31.13 -15.96
CA GLY A 25 -39.68 30.09 -14.97
C GLY A 25 -39.09 28.74 -15.35
N TYR A 26 -39.27 28.32 -16.61
CA TYR A 26 -38.72 27.07 -17.12
C TYR A 26 -37.18 27.00 -17.03
N ASN A 27 -36.47 28.07 -17.44
CA ASN A 27 -35.01 28.09 -17.36
C ASN A 27 -34.50 28.10 -15.92
N ARG A 28 -35.20 28.81 -15.02
CA ARG A 28 -34.87 28.80 -13.61
C ARG A 28 -35.05 27.42 -13.00
N ASP A 29 -36.16 26.74 -13.29
CA ASP A 29 -36.45 25.42 -12.74
C ASP A 29 -35.45 24.38 -13.28
N ASN A 30 -35.17 24.37 -14.59
CA ASN A 30 -34.12 23.54 -15.17
C ASN A 30 -32.74 23.83 -14.57
N PHE A 31 -32.39 25.11 -14.38
CA PHE A 31 -31.13 25.47 -13.73
C PHE A 31 -31.06 24.92 -12.31
N MET A 32 -32.15 25.00 -11.55
CA MET A 32 -32.20 24.44 -10.19
C MET A 32 -32.06 22.92 -10.19
N GLU A 33 -32.69 22.22 -11.13
CA GLU A 33 -32.55 20.76 -11.28
C GLU A 33 -31.13 20.33 -11.66
N ASP A 34 -30.52 20.97 -12.66
CA ASP A 34 -29.13 20.70 -13.08
C ASP A 34 -28.16 20.92 -11.91
N ARG A 35 -28.41 21.95 -11.10
CA ARG A 35 -27.59 22.26 -9.92
C ARG A 35 -27.79 21.26 -8.79
N GLU A 36 -29.00 20.81 -8.56
CA GLU A 36 -29.27 19.73 -7.60
C GLU A 36 -28.54 18.44 -7.99
N GLN A 37 -28.52 18.10 -9.28
CA GLN A 37 -27.79 16.93 -9.79
C GLN A 37 -26.28 17.06 -9.59
N ARG A 38 -25.69 18.24 -9.83
CA ARG A 38 -24.26 18.50 -9.57
C ARG A 38 -23.91 18.40 -8.11
N MET A 39 -24.72 19.01 -7.25
CA MET A 39 -24.56 18.90 -5.81
C MET A 39 -24.59 17.43 -5.37
N LYS A 40 -25.55 16.64 -5.87
CA LYS A 40 -25.59 15.18 -5.63
C LYS A 40 -24.32 14.50 -6.13
N LYS A 41 -23.84 14.82 -7.34
CA LYS A 41 -22.60 14.26 -7.89
C LYS A 41 -21.39 14.58 -7.01
N GLU A 42 -21.21 15.83 -6.59
CA GLU A 42 -20.13 16.23 -5.68
C GLU A 42 -20.22 15.51 -4.33
N PHE A 43 -21.42 15.38 -3.76
CA PHE A 43 -21.62 14.59 -2.55
C PHE A 43 -21.27 13.10 -2.74
N HIS A 44 -21.61 12.53 -3.89
CA HIS A 44 -21.24 11.16 -4.24
C HIS A 44 -19.72 11.01 -4.39
N GLU A 45 -19.05 11.92 -5.07
CA GLU A 45 -17.59 11.92 -5.19
C GLU A 45 -16.92 12.00 -3.81
N ARG A 46 -17.37 12.89 -2.94
CA ARG A 46 -16.89 12.96 -1.54
C ARG A 46 -17.16 11.65 -0.79
N LYS A 47 -18.34 11.05 -0.96
CA LYS A 47 -18.68 9.75 -0.36
C LYS A 47 -17.74 8.64 -0.85
N TYR A 48 -17.42 8.59 -2.13
CA TYR A 48 -16.48 7.60 -2.68
C TYR A 48 -15.06 7.78 -2.15
N ARG A 49 -14.58 9.02 -1.97
CA ARG A 49 -13.28 9.29 -1.33
C ARG A 49 -13.22 8.81 0.13
N VAL A 50 -14.32 8.97 0.88
CA VAL A 50 -14.41 8.44 2.25
C VAL A 50 -14.37 6.90 2.24
N ILE A 51 -15.13 6.25 1.34
CA ILE A 51 -15.13 4.79 1.20
C ILE A 51 -13.74 4.28 0.81
N GLN A 52 -13.06 4.95 -0.13
CA GLN A 52 -11.69 4.63 -0.52
C GLN A 52 -10.73 4.73 0.68
N GLY A 53 -10.86 5.78 1.50
CA GLY A 53 -10.10 5.91 2.74
C GLY A 53 -10.38 4.78 3.73
N GLN A 54 -11.62 4.32 3.83
CA GLN A 54 -11.99 3.16 4.67
C GLN A 54 -11.41 1.85 4.16
N LEU A 55 -11.45 1.61 2.83
CA LEU A 55 -10.85 0.45 2.19
C LEU A 55 -9.34 0.40 2.45
N TRP A 56 -8.64 1.53 2.31
CA TRP A 56 -7.22 1.60 2.63
C TRP A 56 -6.94 1.25 4.11
N ARG A 57 -7.75 1.76 5.05
CA ARG A 57 -7.59 1.38 6.48
C ARG A 57 -7.81 -0.12 6.69
N GLN A 58 -8.72 -0.73 5.95
CA GLN A 58 -8.98 -2.17 6.00
C GLN A 58 -7.79 -2.96 5.46
N ASP A 59 -7.25 -2.59 4.30
CA ASP A 59 -6.08 -3.24 3.70
C ASP A 59 -4.86 -3.22 4.63
N VAL A 60 -4.62 -2.11 5.32
CA VAL A 60 -3.54 -2.00 6.31
C VAL A 60 -3.76 -2.97 7.48
N ARG A 61 -5.00 -3.12 7.95
CA ARG A 61 -5.34 -4.06 9.03
C ARG A 61 -5.16 -5.51 8.58
N ASP A 62 -5.63 -5.84 7.38
CA ASP A 62 -5.58 -7.20 6.85
C ASP A 62 -4.15 -7.65 6.54
N PHE A 63 -3.30 -6.75 6.05
CA PHE A 63 -1.89 -7.06 5.83
C PHE A 63 -1.14 -7.36 7.14
N ILE A 64 -1.44 -6.59 8.20
CA ILE A 64 -0.75 -6.74 9.48
C ILE A 64 -1.30 -7.94 10.26
N SER A 65 -2.61 -8.20 10.18
CA SER A 65 -3.22 -9.39 10.81
C SER A 65 -2.68 -10.69 10.21
N LEU A 66 -2.38 -10.72 8.90
CA LEU A 66 -1.72 -11.86 8.27
C LEU A 66 -0.30 -12.09 8.82
N THR A 67 0.44 -11.02 9.09
CA THR A 67 1.77 -11.10 9.70
C THR A 67 1.68 -11.59 11.15
N GLU A 68 0.71 -11.06 11.91
CA GLU A 68 0.47 -11.46 13.30
C GLU A 68 0.09 -12.94 13.42
N GLN A 69 -0.83 -13.42 12.58
CA GLN A 69 -1.23 -14.82 12.54
C GLN A 69 -0.03 -15.73 12.25
N LYS A 70 0.84 -15.32 11.34
CA LYS A 70 2.08 -16.05 11.03
C LYS A 70 3.06 -16.10 12.20
N MET A 71 3.26 -14.98 12.91
CA MET A 71 4.14 -14.97 14.11
C MET A 71 3.56 -15.81 15.24
N SER A 72 2.23 -15.80 15.41
CA SER A 72 1.53 -16.63 16.40
C SER A 72 1.75 -18.12 16.15
N LEU A 73 1.72 -18.55 14.87
CA LEU A 73 2.04 -19.93 14.50
C LEU A 73 3.47 -20.32 14.87
N TYR A 74 4.45 -19.43 14.67
CA TYR A 74 5.82 -19.70 15.12
C TYR A 74 5.91 -19.85 16.63
N LEU A 75 5.21 -19.00 17.39
CA LEU A 75 5.21 -19.08 18.85
C LEU A 75 4.65 -20.43 19.33
N ILE A 76 3.50 -20.87 18.80
CA ILE A 76 2.87 -22.15 19.18
C ILE A 76 3.82 -23.32 18.90
N VAL A 77 4.39 -23.39 17.69
CA VAL A 77 5.28 -24.51 17.32
C VAL A 77 6.55 -24.51 18.19
N ASN A 78 7.14 -23.35 18.47
CA ASN A 78 8.34 -23.28 19.30
C ASN A 78 8.07 -23.62 20.76
N VAL A 79 6.92 -23.26 21.33
CA VAL A 79 6.55 -23.66 22.70
C VAL A 79 6.40 -25.18 22.80
N LEU A 80 5.80 -25.83 21.79
CA LEU A 80 5.71 -27.29 21.76
C LEU A 80 7.10 -27.94 21.68
N LEU A 81 7.96 -27.48 20.78
CA LEU A 81 9.34 -27.99 20.66
C LEU A 81 10.19 -27.74 21.92
N LEU A 82 9.98 -26.59 22.57
CA LEU A 82 10.64 -26.27 23.83
C LEU A 82 10.21 -27.24 24.92
N SER A 83 8.92 -27.59 24.99
CA SER A 83 8.43 -28.58 25.95
C SER A 83 9.06 -29.96 25.73
N PHE A 84 9.18 -30.42 24.48
CA PHE A 84 9.90 -31.66 24.15
C PHE A 84 11.37 -31.61 24.55
N THR A 85 12.04 -30.48 24.32
CA THR A 85 13.45 -30.30 24.70
C THR A 85 13.63 -30.41 26.22
N VAL A 86 12.70 -29.83 26.99
CA VAL A 86 12.73 -29.90 28.47
C VAL A 86 12.42 -31.30 28.98
N THR A 87 11.41 -31.99 28.42
CA THR A 87 11.11 -33.39 28.79
C THR A 87 12.30 -34.29 28.49
N MET A 88 12.91 -34.13 27.32
CA MET A 88 14.10 -34.88 26.95
C MET A 88 15.25 -34.62 27.94
N TRP A 89 15.46 -33.37 28.35
CA TRP A 89 16.48 -33.01 29.34
C TRP A 89 16.26 -33.67 30.71
N VAL A 90 15.02 -33.73 31.19
CA VAL A 90 14.69 -34.24 32.52
C VAL A 90 14.63 -35.77 32.56
N GLU A 91 13.95 -36.38 31.59
CA GLU A 91 13.69 -37.83 31.56
C GLU A 91 14.75 -38.61 30.77
N GLY A 92 15.44 -37.96 29.83
CA GLY A 92 16.44 -38.56 28.95
C GLY A 92 17.79 -38.79 29.63
N GLN A 93 17.80 -39.36 30.83
CA GLN A 93 19.04 -39.77 31.49
C GLN A 93 19.59 -41.02 30.81
N LEU A 94 20.83 -40.93 30.33
CA LEU A 94 21.56 -42.06 29.76
C LEU A 94 22.10 -42.96 30.89
N PRO A 95 22.20 -44.28 30.69
CA PRO A 95 22.74 -45.19 31.69
C PRO A 95 24.19 -44.83 32.02
N GLU A 96 24.61 -45.04 33.28
CA GLU A 96 25.94 -44.69 33.79
C GLU A 96 27.11 -45.39 33.06
N THR A 97 26.81 -46.43 32.27
CA THR A 97 27.80 -47.14 31.44
C THR A 97 28.12 -46.42 30.12
N THR A 98 27.46 -45.30 29.84
CA THR A 98 27.63 -44.51 28.62
C THR A 98 28.94 -43.73 28.64
N PRO A 99 29.73 -43.72 27.55
CA PRO A 99 30.97 -42.96 27.53
C PRO A 99 30.71 -41.45 27.63
N ASP A 100 31.55 -40.75 28.42
CA ASP A 100 31.38 -39.34 28.78
C ASP A 100 31.24 -38.41 27.57
N TRP A 101 31.97 -38.67 26.48
CA TRP A 101 31.91 -37.84 25.28
C TRP A 101 30.52 -37.81 24.65
N LEU A 102 29.77 -38.92 24.72
CA LEU A 102 28.42 -39.02 24.18
C LEU A 102 27.44 -38.23 25.05
N VAL A 103 27.58 -38.36 26.37
CA VAL A 103 26.77 -37.62 27.35
C VAL A 103 26.99 -36.12 27.17
N ILE A 104 28.25 -35.68 27.08
CA ILE A 104 28.58 -34.26 26.84
C ILE A 104 27.98 -33.77 25.53
N GLY A 105 28.09 -34.55 24.44
CA GLY A 105 27.52 -34.19 23.14
C GLY A 105 25.99 -34.02 23.19
N TYR A 106 25.31 -34.95 23.86
CA TYR A 106 23.86 -34.88 24.10
C TYR A 106 23.45 -33.65 24.92
N GLN A 107 24.16 -33.37 26.01
CA GLN A 107 23.88 -32.23 26.89
C GLN A 107 24.10 -30.91 26.14
N ILE A 108 25.22 -30.75 25.42
CA ILE A 108 25.49 -29.54 24.63
C ILE A 108 24.42 -29.34 23.55
N ALA A 109 24.07 -30.38 22.79
CA ALA A 109 23.05 -30.29 21.75
C ALA A 109 21.70 -29.83 22.33
N SER A 110 21.33 -30.34 23.50
CA SER A 110 20.07 -30.01 24.16
C SER A 110 20.05 -28.57 24.73
N VAL A 111 21.14 -28.09 25.34
CA VAL A 111 21.27 -26.69 25.77
C VAL A 111 21.21 -25.73 24.58
N VAL A 112 21.91 -26.07 23.50
CA VAL A 112 21.95 -25.25 22.30
C VAL A 112 20.56 -25.20 21.66
N ALA A 113 19.88 -26.34 21.51
CA ALA A 113 18.50 -26.39 21.02
C ALA A 113 17.57 -25.52 21.88
N PHE A 114 17.64 -25.63 23.21
CA PHE A 114 16.86 -24.82 24.14
C PHE A 114 17.11 -23.31 23.94
N SER A 115 18.36 -22.89 23.87
CA SER A 115 18.72 -21.47 23.70
C SER A 115 18.21 -20.87 22.38
N TYR A 116 18.30 -21.60 21.27
CA TYR A 116 17.80 -21.14 19.97
C TYR A 116 16.28 -21.13 19.89
N LEU A 117 15.59 -22.07 20.53
CA LEU A 117 14.12 -22.05 20.62
C LEU A 117 13.62 -20.86 21.44
N VAL A 118 14.26 -20.55 22.58
CA VAL A 118 13.94 -19.36 23.37
C VAL A 118 14.22 -18.07 22.58
N LEU A 119 15.36 -17.99 21.90
CA LEU A 119 15.69 -16.84 21.04
C LEU A 119 14.65 -16.65 19.92
N THR A 120 14.15 -17.75 19.35
CA THR A 120 13.09 -17.70 18.33
C THR A 120 11.80 -17.11 18.90
N ILE A 121 11.37 -17.54 20.09
CA ILE A 121 10.17 -17.01 20.75
C ILE A 121 10.33 -15.51 21.02
N TRP A 122 11.51 -15.09 21.50
CA TRP A 122 11.83 -13.68 21.74
C TRP A 122 11.72 -12.84 20.47
N LEU A 123 12.35 -13.28 19.38
CA LEU A 123 12.33 -12.58 18.09
C LEU A 123 10.92 -12.52 17.48
N ALA A 124 10.16 -13.62 17.54
CA ALA A 124 8.78 -13.66 17.05
C ALA A 124 7.87 -12.70 17.84
N MET A 125 8.04 -12.63 19.17
CA MET A 125 7.31 -11.70 20.02
C MET A 125 7.65 -10.25 19.69
N HIS A 126 8.94 -9.92 19.51
CA HIS A 126 9.37 -8.58 19.08
C HIS A 126 8.82 -8.21 17.70
N ALA A 127 8.81 -9.12 16.74
CA ALA A 127 8.25 -8.89 15.41
C ALA A 127 6.74 -8.57 15.48
N ALA A 128 5.99 -9.30 16.30
CA ALA A 128 4.55 -9.08 16.48
C ALA A 128 4.24 -7.71 17.11
N VAL A 129 4.92 -7.37 18.21
CA VAL A 129 4.73 -6.08 18.89
C VAL A 129 5.15 -4.92 17.98
N ALA A 130 6.25 -5.06 17.24
CA ALA A 130 6.68 -4.06 16.27
C ALA A 130 5.61 -3.84 15.19
N ALA A 131 5.09 -4.91 14.59
CA ALA A 131 4.06 -4.83 13.55
C ALA A 131 2.79 -4.11 14.03
N GLN A 132 2.31 -4.43 15.23
CA GLN A 132 1.15 -3.76 15.85
C GLN A 132 1.42 -2.27 16.14
N SER A 133 2.62 -1.92 16.59
CA SER A 133 3.00 -0.52 16.82
C SER A 133 3.02 0.29 15.52
N TYR A 134 3.50 -0.28 14.42
CA TYR A 134 3.47 0.37 13.11
C TYR A 134 2.07 0.45 12.53
N GLN A 135 1.21 -0.55 12.76
CA GLN A 135 -0.21 -0.50 12.37
C GLN A 135 -0.90 0.72 12.93
N THR A 136 -0.80 0.91 14.25
CA THR A 136 -1.45 2.04 14.94
C THR A 136 -0.87 3.37 14.46
N ARG A 137 0.45 3.45 14.25
CA ARG A 137 1.10 4.64 13.70
C ARG A 137 0.63 4.98 12.28
N ILE A 138 0.57 4.00 11.38
CA ILE A 138 0.09 4.21 10.00
C ILE A 138 -1.37 4.69 10.01
N LEU A 139 -2.23 4.04 10.81
CA LEU A 139 -3.66 4.37 10.87
C LEU A 139 -3.96 5.74 11.51
N THR A 140 -3.09 6.25 12.38
CA THR A 140 -3.29 7.53 13.09
C THR A 140 -2.59 8.70 12.40
N GLN A 141 -1.38 8.50 11.87
CA GLN A 141 -0.56 9.57 11.32
C GLN A 141 -0.68 9.71 9.80
N LEU A 142 -0.82 8.59 9.07
CA LEU A 142 -0.73 8.59 7.61
C LEU A 142 -2.09 8.46 6.94
N VAL A 143 -2.99 7.63 7.48
CA VAL A 143 -4.31 7.37 6.89
C VAL A 143 -5.39 8.20 7.59
N ARG A 144 -5.26 9.52 7.48
CA ARG A 144 -6.32 10.44 7.92
C ARG A 144 -7.44 10.42 6.88
N LEU A 145 -8.69 10.36 7.36
CA LEU A 145 -9.84 10.47 6.47
C LEU A 145 -9.85 11.86 5.84
N PRO A 146 -10.20 11.98 4.53
CA PRO A 146 -10.44 13.27 3.92
C PRO A 146 -11.72 13.86 4.53
N ILE A 147 -11.58 14.68 5.57
CA ILE A 147 -12.69 15.43 6.16
C ILE A 147 -12.84 16.71 5.32
N PRO A 148 -14.01 16.97 4.72
CA PRO A 148 -14.21 18.18 3.95
C PRO A 148 -14.03 19.40 4.85
N THR A 149 -13.33 20.41 4.35
CA THR A 149 -13.17 21.65 5.11
C THR A 149 -14.51 22.38 5.22
N TRP A 150 -14.71 23.15 6.29
CA TRP A 150 -15.95 23.92 6.46
C TRP A 150 -16.20 24.87 5.28
N LYS A 151 -15.12 25.44 4.71
CA LYS A 151 -15.18 26.26 3.49
C LYS A 151 -15.71 25.48 2.29
N GLU A 152 -15.31 24.22 2.11
CA GLU A 152 -15.83 23.35 1.04
C GLU A 152 -17.30 22.95 1.27
N LEU A 153 -17.76 22.90 2.52
CA LEU A 153 -19.17 22.69 2.86
C LEU A 153 -19.99 23.97 2.64
N GLU A 154 -19.45 25.13 3.00
CA GLU A 154 -20.09 26.43 2.78
C GLU A 154 -20.16 26.78 1.30
N ALA A 155 -19.11 26.49 0.52
CA ALA A 155 -19.12 26.65 -0.93
C ALA A 155 -20.23 25.80 -1.59
N ALA A 156 -20.43 24.56 -1.10
CA ALA A 156 -21.53 23.72 -1.56
C ALA A 156 -22.91 24.30 -1.18
N ARG A 157 -23.00 25.07 -0.08
CA ARG A 157 -24.25 25.72 0.37
C ARG A 157 -24.60 26.96 -0.45
N THR A 158 -23.64 27.71 -0.97
CA THR A 158 -23.88 28.97 -1.69
C THR A 158 -24.40 28.81 -3.13
N ALA A 159 -24.64 27.58 -3.58
CA ALA A 159 -24.95 27.24 -4.97
C ALA A 159 -26.23 27.92 -5.54
N ALA A 160 -27.22 28.25 -4.70
CA ALA A 160 -28.44 28.95 -5.13
C ALA A 160 -28.22 30.45 -5.40
N SER A 161 -27.28 31.07 -4.68
CA SER A 161 -26.96 32.50 -4.86
C SER A 161 -26.21 32.80 -6.16
N GLU A 162 -25.64 31.77 -6.79
CA GLU A 162 -24.95 31.91 -8.08
C GLU A 162 -25.91 32.16 -9.24
N PHE A 163 -27.18 31.75 -9.12
CA PHE A 163 -28.18 32.06 -10.14
C PHE A 163 -28.34 33.58 -10.33
N GLU A 164 -28.27 34.35 -9.24
CA GLU A 164 -28.39 35.82 -9.27
C GLU A 164 -27.19 36.50 -9.95
N LYS A 165 -26.06 35.79 -10.09
CA LYS A 165 -24.83 36.30 -10.70
C LYS A 165 -24.72 35.98 -12.19
N ILE A 166 -25.60 35.13 -12.72
CA ILE A 166 -25.60 34.74 -14.13
C ILE A 166 -26.07 35.92 -14.99
N GLU A 167 -25.44 36.11 -16.15
CA GLU A 167 -25.81 37.18 -17.07
C GLU A 167 -27.27 37.00 -17.52
N SER A 168 -28.05 38.09 -17.52
CA SER A 168 -29.48 38.05 -17.87
C SER A 168 -29.74 37.43 -19.25
N ARG A 169 -28.78 37.53 -20.19
CA ARG A 169 -28.85 36.88 -21.50
C ARG A 169 -28.86 35.35 -21.43
N GLN A 170 -28.18 34.76 -20.45
CA GLN A 170 -28.17 33.31 -20.23
C GLN A 170 -29.42 32.81 -19.50
N MET A 171 -30.19 33.71 -18.86
CA MET A 171 -31.44 33.38 -18.16
C MET A 171 -32.65 33.20 -19.09
N PHE A 172 -32.61 33.74 -20.32
CA PHE A 172 -33.73 33.71 -21.28
C PHE A 172 -33.47 32.77 -22.47
N ARG A 173 -32.94 31.57 -22.22
CA ARG A 173 -32.76 30.53 -23.24
C ARG A 173 -34.10 29.99 -23.74
N VAL A 174 -34.20 29.76 -25.04
CA VAL A 174 -35.30 28.98 -25.64
C VAL A 174 -34.71 27.64 -26.11
N PRO A 175 -35.25 26.50 -25.64
CA PRO A 175 -34.81 25.18 -26.08
C PRO A 175 -34.78 25.09 -27.61
N PHE A 176 -33.72 24.50 -28.17
CA PHE A 176 -33.52 24.22 -29.60
C PHE A 176 -33.29 25.42 -30.54
N VAL A 177 -33.58 26.66 -30.13
CA VAL A 177 -33.40 27.86 -30.97
C VAL A 177 -32.04 28.53 -30.72
N THR A 178 -31.62 28.53 -29.46
CA THR A 178 -30.35 29.12 -29.02
C THR A 178 -29.29 28.02 -29.05
N GLY A 179 -28.35 28.07 -30.01
CA GLY A 179 -27.32 27.03 -30.21
C GLY A 179 -26.36 26.81 -29.01
N SER A 180 -25.31 26.02 -29.22
CA SER A 180 -24.27 25.72 -28.20
C SER A 180 -23.61 27.00 -27.66
N GLN A 181 -23.35 27.05 -26.34
CA GLN A 181 -22.90 28.26 -25.63
C GLN A 181 -21.41 28.26 -25.22
N GLU A 182 -20.58 27.45 -25.87
CA GLU A 182 -19.15 27.31 -25.53
C GLU A 182 -18.36 28.64 -25.49
N GLY A 183 -18.85 29.72 -26.14
CA GLY A 183 -18.16 31.02 -26.23
C GLY A 183 -18.54 32.11 -25.21
N PHE A 184 -19.49 31.87 -24.29
CA PHE A 184 -20.07 32.96 -23.47
C PHE A 184 -19.51 33.09 -22.06
N ILE A 185 -18.56 32.26 -21.63
CA ILE A 185 -17.87 32.43 -20.34
C ILE A 185 -16.63 33.30 -20.59
N PRO A 186 -16.66 34.61 -20.27
CA PRO A 186 -15.51 35.49 -20.49
C PRO A 186 -14.48 35.16 -19.40
N GLY A 187 -13.48 34.35 -19.72
CA GLY A 187 -12.42 33.96 -18.77
C GLY A 187 -11.93 32.52 -18.91
N HIS A 188 -12.69 31.63 -19.55
CA HIS A 188 -12.13 30.38 -20.10
C HIS A 188 -11.63 30.63 -21.52
N THR A 189 -10.70 31.58 -21.68
CA THR A 189 -9.78 31.48 -22.81
C THR A 189 -9.11 30.14 -22.65
N ALA A 190 -9.29 29.22 -23.61
CA ALA A 190 -8.56 27.98 -23.69
C ALA A 190 -7.10 28.27 -23.31
N ASP A 191 -6.68 27.83 -22.13
CA ASP A 191 -5.28 27.93 -21.73
C ASP A 191 -4.51 27.27 -22.88
N PRO A 192 -3.70 28.02 -23.65
CA PRO A 192 -2.93 27.42 -24.72
C PRO A 192 -2.00 26.46 -24.02
N ALA A 193 -2.26 25.16 -24.19
CA ALA A 193 -1.53 24.03 -23.63
C ALA A 193 -0.15 24.47 -23.16
N THR A 194 -0.02 24.74 -21.85
CA THR A 194 1.23 25.16 -21.24
C THR A 194 2.16 23.97 -21.41
N GLY A 195 2.98 24.05 -22.47
CA GLY A 195 4.08 23.13 -22.72
C GLY A 195 5.02 23.19 -21.54
N VAL A 196 4.80 22.31 -20.56
CA VAL A 196 5.82 21.94 -19.58
C VAL A 196 6.93 21.27 -20.38
N SER A 197 7.84 22.11 -20.86
CA SER A 197 9.13 21.71 -21.40
C SER A 197 9.95 21.16 -20.24
N THR A 198 9.83 19.86 -20.00
CA THR A 198 10.87 19.09 -19.32
C THR A 198 12.08 19.06 -20.25
N ALA A 199 12.96 20.04 -20.10
CA ALA A 199 14.29 20.02 -20.66
C ALA A 199 15.09 18.89 -19.99
N ALA A 200 15.33 17.81 -20.74
CA ALA A 200 16.60 17.05 -20.83
C ALA A 200 16.35 15.60 -21.29
N SER A 201 16.34 15.40 -22.61
CA SER A 201 16.79 14.15 -23.23
C SER A 201 16.97 14.40 -24.72
N VAL A 202 18.20 14.78 -25.08
CA VAL A 202 18.67 14.81 -26.46
C VAL A 202 18.87 13.34 -26.87
N VAL A 203 17.97 12.83 -27.71
CA VAL A 203 18.25 11.66 -28.55
C VAL A 203 17.77 11.99 -29.96
N GLU A 204 18.75 12.27 -30.82
CA GLU A 204 18.58 12.36 -32.27
C GLU A 204 18.17 11.00 -32.86
N THR A 205 17.01 11.04 -33.52
CA THR A 205 16.82 10.70 -34.93
C THR A 205 17.39 9.38 -35.44
N THR A 206 16.51 8.39 -35.70
CA THR A 206 16.23 7.94 -37.09
C THR A 206 15.02 7.00 -37.16
N GLY A 207 14.09 7.27 -38.10
CA GLY A 207 13.43 6.20 -38.84
C GLY A 207 11.95 5.89 -38.57
N ASN A 208 11.10 6.52 -39.38
CA ASN A 208 10.14 5.86 -40.28
C ASN A 208 8.70 5.49 -39.81
N THR A 209 7.77 5.98 -40.65
CA THR A 209 6.51 5.36 -41.13
C THR A 209 5.30 5.21 -40.21
N GLY A 210 4.33 6.12 -40.42
CA GLY A 210 2.99 5.72 -40.87
C GLY A 210 1.97 5.33 -39.80
N GLY A 211 1.37 6.32 -39.16
CA GLY A 211 0.17 6.16 -38.34
C GLY A 211 -0.59 7.47 -38.23
N THR A 212 -1.44 7.77 -39.21
CA THR A 212 -2.51 8.77 -39.11
C THR A 212 -3.56 8.27 -38.13
N ASP A 213 -3.28 8.35 -36.83
CA ASP A 213 -4.34 8.32 -35.82
C ASP A 213 -5.03 9.67 -35.86
N GLN A 214 -6.14 9.66 -36.62
CA GLN A 214 -7.11 10.71 -36.73
C GLN A 214 -7.40 11.30 -35.35
N GLN A 215 -7.22 12.62 -35.28
CA GLN A 215 -8.08 13.52 -34.53
C GLN A 215 -9.54 13.17 -34.81
N VAL A 216 -10.05 12.16 -34.13
CA VAL A 216 -11.48 11.98 -33.97
C VAL A 216 -11.83 12.86 -32.78
N GLU A 217 -11.97 14.17 -33.05
CA GLU A 217 -12.89 15.07 -32.37
C GLU A 217 -14.30 14.48 -32.57
N ARG A 218 -14.54 13.33 -31.96
CA ARG A 218 -15.85 12.70 -31.88
C ARG A 218 -16.65 13.67 -31.04
N ASN A 219 -17.60 14.36 -31.68
CA ASN A 219 -18.76 15.04 -31.09
C ASN A 219 -18.94 14.65 -29.62
N VAL A 220 -18.18 15.33 -28.76
CA VAL A 220 -18.33 15.20 -27.32
C VAL A 220 -19.71 15.77 -27.08
N ALA A 221 -20.56 15.07 -26.35
CA ALA A 221 -21.83 15.67 -25.92
C ALA A 221 -21.45 16.94 -25.16
N THR A 222 -21.51 18.08 -25.85
CA THR A 222 -21.17 19.38 -25.29
C THR A 222 -22.20 19.63 -24.22
N ASP A 223 -21.83 19.47 -22.95
CA ASP A 223 -22.59 20.06 -21.86
C ASP A 223 -22.73 21.56 -22.19
N PRO A 224 -23.92 22.07 -22.50
CA PRO A 224 -24.13 23.45 -22.94
C PRO A 224 -23.83 24.47 -21.83
N TRP A 225 -23.51 24.01 -20.63
CA TRP A 225 -23.02 24.81 -19.52
C TRP A 225 -21.51 24.71 -19.32
N GLY A 226 -20.82 23.79 -20.01
CA GLY A 226 -19.36 23.59 -19.91
C GLY A 226 -18.92 23.00 -18.58
N LEU A 227 -19.80 22.27 -17.89
CA LEU A 227 -19.58 21.83 -16.52
C LEU A 227 -19.39 20.30 -16.38
N GLU A 228 -19.42 19.54 -17.47
CA GLU A 228 -18.98 18.14 -17.52
C GLU A 228 -17.51 18.07 -17.95
N GLN A 229 -16.58 18.17 -16.99
CA GLN A 229 -15.20 17.74 -17.25
C GLN A 229 -15.16 16.22 -17.41
N ARG A 230 -14.51 15.77 -18.48
CA ARG A 230 -14.31 14.36 -18.80
C ARG A 230 -13.48 13.71 -17.68
N GLY A 231 -14.07 12.73 -16.99
CA GLY A 231 -13.46 12.05 -15.83
C GLY A 231 -12.28 11.14 -16.15
N ASP A 232 -11.87 11.08 -17.41
CA ASP A 232 -10.84 10.17 -17.93
C ASP A 232 -9.45 10.43 -17.31
N ASN A 233 -9.21 11.63 -16.77
CA ASN A 233 -7.98 11.98 -16.04
C ASN A 233 -8.11 11.84 -14.51
N ILE A 234 -9.23 11.34 -14.00
CA ILE A 234 -9.39 11.11 -12.56
C ILE A 234 -8.67 9.80 -12.26
N TYR A 235 -7.43 9.91 -11.77
CA TYR A 235 -6.58 8.80 -11.32
C TYR A 235 -7.34 7.74 -10.51
N GLU A 236 -8.35 8.14 -9.73
CA GLU A 236 -9.16 7.29 -8.87
C GLU A 236 -10.10 6.31 -9.63
N LEU A 237 -10.42 6.54 -10.90
CA LEU A 237 -11.32 5.69 -11.70
C LEU A 237 -10.60 4.68 -12.62
N ASN A 238 -9.27 4.71 -12.71
CA ASN A 238 -8.55 3.76 -13.55
C ASN A 238 -8.57 2.35 -12.94
N THR A 239 -8.84 1.36 -13.79
CA THR A 239 -8.83 -0.06 -13.42
C THR A 239 -7.37 -0.52 -13.34
N TYR A 240 -6.83 -0.60 -12.14
CA TYR A 240 -5.41 -0.92 -11.96
C TYR A 240 -5.10 -2.38 -12.27
N SER A 241 -4.11 -2.61 -13.13
CA SER A 241 -3.49 -3.93 -13.31
C SER A 241 -2.57 -4.25 -12.13
N GLY A 242 -2.31 -5.53 -11.84
CA GLY A 242 -1.58 -5.97 -10.62
C GLY A 242 -0.19 -5.33 -10.42
N ALA A 243 0.48 -4.91 -11.49
CA ALA A 243 1.74 -4.17 -11.41
C ALA A 243 1.54 -2.73 -10.88
N GLU A 244 0.45 -2.06 -11.25
CA GLU A 244 0.12 -0.69 -10.84
C GLU A 244 -0.39 -0.66 -9.40
N VAL A 245 -1.04 -1.72 -8.93
CA VAL A 245 -1.43 -1.87 -7.51
C VAL A 245 -0.19 -1.79 -6.62
N ALA A 246 0.93 -2.40 -7.02
CA ALA A 246 2.18 -2.31 -6.28
C ALA A 246 2.78 -0.89 -6.21
N GLU A 247 2.33 0.03 -7.07
CA GLU A 247 2.80 1.41 -7.11
C GLU A 247 1.97 2.37 -6.26
N LEU A 248 0.81 1.92 -5.76
CA LEU A 248 -0.05 2.73 -4.91
C LEU A 248 0.72 3.25 -3.70
N ARG A 249 0.57 4.56 -3.42
CA ARG A 249 1.30 5.27 -2.35
C ARG A 249 1.20 4.54 -1.01
N HIS A 250 0.04 3.99 -0.68
CA HIS A 250 -0.17 3.30 0.58
C HIS A 250 0.57 1.97 0.69
N ILE A 251 0.65 1.20 -0.40
CA ILE A 251 1.44 -0.04 -0.45
C ILE A 251 2.94 0.27 -0.33
N LYS A 252 3.41 1.35 -0.94
CA LYS A 252 4.81 1.81 -0.79
C LYS A 252 5.14 2.15 0.67
N LEU A 253 4.26 2.88 1.36
CA LEU A 253 4.41 3.20 2.79
C LEU A 253 4.41 1.93 3.65
N LEU A 254 3.51 0.97 3.35
CA LEU A 254 3.42 -0.29 4.06
C LEU A 254 4.67 -1.16 3.87
N ARG A 255 5.22 -1.21 2.64
CA ARG A 255 6.49 -1.91 2.36
C ARG A 255 7.66 -1.28 3.11
N GLN A 256 7.71 0.05 3.18
CA GLN A 256 8.75 0.74 3.94
C GLN A 256 8.63 0.45 5.43
N ALA A 257 7.41 0.39 5.98
CA ALA A 257 7.19 -0.01 7.35
C ALA A 257 7.60 -1.48 7.60
N ALA A 258 7.30 -2.38 6.65
CA ALA A 258 7.58 -3.81 6.78
C ALA A 258 9.05 -4.15 7.00
N VAL A 259 9.96 -3.32 6.50
CA VAL A 259 11.40 -3.45 6.73
C VAL A 259 11.75 -3.53 8.22
N TYR A 260 11.01 -2.85 9.09
CA TYR A 260 11.32 -2.80 10.52
C TYR A 260 11.05 -4.10 11.27
N TRP A 261 10.08 -4.92 10.82
CA TRP A 261 9.77 -6.21 11.46
C TRP A 261 10.19 -7.44 10.65
N GLN A 262 10.43 -7.28 9.35
CA GLN A 262 10.83 -8.38 8.46
C GLN A 262 12.18 -8.98 8.83
N THR A 263 13.11 -8.19 9.39
CA THR A 263 14.39 -8.70 9.87
C THR A 263 14.19 -9.67 11.04
N TYR A 264 13.35 -9.31 12.02
CA TYR A 264 13.02 -10.19 13.14
C TYR A 264 12.33 -11.48 12.70
N ASP A 265 11.42 -11.42 11.72
CA ASP A 265 10.79 -12.60 11.09
C ASP A 265 11.84 -13.52 10.45
N ALA A 266 12.76 -12.96 9.66
CA ALA A 266 13.81 -13.72 9.00
C ALA A 266 14.73 -14.41 10.03
N PHE A 267 15.19 -13.68 11.05
CA PHE A 267 16.02 -14.24 12.11
C PHE A 267 15.29 -15.30 12.92
N ALA A 268 14.00 -15.12 13.23
CA ALA A 268 13.19 -16.13 13.92
C ALA A 268 13.12 -17.44 13.14
N ARG A 269 12.98 -17.41 11.81
CA ARG A 269 13.00 -18.65 10.99
C ARG A 269 14.36 -19.33 10.99
N VAL A 270 15.43 -18.55 10.89
CA VAL A 270 16.79 -19.09 10.94
C VAL A 270 17.04 -19.74 12.31
N SER A 271 16.75 -19.05 13.40
CA SER A 271 16.92 -19.60 14.75
C SER A 271 16.05 -20.83 15.00
N MET A 272 14.82 -20.85 14.50
CA MET A 272 13.93 -22.02 14.58
C MET A 272 14.55 -23.24 13.88
N SER A 273 15.05 -23.06 12.65
CA SER A 273 15.66 -24.14 11.88
C SER A 273 16.92 -24.70 12.56
N VAL A 274 17.75 -23.82 13.11
CA VAL A 274 18.94 -24.21 13.87
C VAL A 274 18.54 -24.94 15.15
N GLY A 275 17.56 -24.44 15.89
CA GLY A 275 17.04 -25.08 17.11
C GLY A 275 16.51 -26.49 16.85
N ILE A 276 15.71 -26.68 15.79
CA ILE A 276 15.19 -28.00 15.40
C ILE A 276 16.34 -28.93 15.00
N ASN A 277 17.31 -28.45 14.22
CA ASN A 277 18.45 -29.28 13.83
C ASN A 277 19.27 -29.76 15.04
N GLN A 278 19.47 -28.90 16.03
CA GLN A 278 20.15 -29.25 17.27
C GLN A 278 19.33 -30.21 18.14
N LEU A 279 18.00 -30.06 18.16
CA LEU A 279 17.11 -31.01 18.83
C LEU A 279 17.17 -32.40 18.16
N MET A 280 17.17 -32.46 16.83
CA MET A 280 17.30 -33.72 16.07
C MET A 280 18.66 -34.37 16.33
N LEU A 281 19.74 -33.56 16.40
CA LEU A 281 21.06 -34.03 16.78
C LEU A 281 21.06 -34.59 18.21
N GLY A 282 20.43 -33.90 19.16
CA GLY A 282 20.23 -34.39 20.54
C GLY A 282 19.53 -35.75 20.57
N MET A 283 18.41 -35.89 19.84
CA MET A 283 17.68 -37.17 19.74
C MET A 283 18.53 -38.28 19.12
N SER A 284 19.36 -37.95 18.12
CA SER A 284 20.28 -38.92 17.51
C SER A 284 21.32 -39.45 18.51
N TYR A 285 21.89 -38.57 19.36
CA TYR A 285 22.81 -38.99 20.42
C TYR A 285 22.12 -39.83 21.48
N TYR A 286 20.88 -39.49 21.85
CA TYR A 286 20.09 -40.27 22.80
C TYR A 286 19.81 -41.69 22.28
N ILE A 287 19.37 -41.83 21.02
CA ILE A 287 19.14 -43.14 20.39
C ILE A 287 20.42 -43.93 20.29
N LEU A 288 21.54 -43.27 19.94
CA LEU A 288 22.83 -43.93 19.86
C LEU A 288 23.24 -44.51 21.23
N GLY A 289 23.10 -43.73 22.29
CA GLY A 289 23.38 -44.18 23.66
C GLY A 289 22.48 -45.33 24.08
N TYR A 290 21.16 -45.18 23.92
CA TYR A 290 20.18 -46.16 24.35
C TYR A 290 20.28 -47.48 23.56
N ALA A 291 20.21 -47.42 22.23
CA ALA A 291 20.14 -48.61 21.38
C ALA A 291 21.49 -49.34 21.24
N MET A 292 22.62 -48.64 21.27
CA MET A 292 23.93 -49.31 21.22
C MET A 292 24.30 -49.95 22.55
N LEU A 293 24.01 -49.30 23.69
CA LEU A 293 24.49 -49.78 24.99
C LEU A 293 23.53 -50.75 25.67
N GLU A 294 22.23 -50.44 25.70
CA GLU A 294 21.26 -51.29 26.40
C GLU A 294 20.82 -52.46 25.52
N VAL A 295 20.41 -52.17 24.28
CA VAL A 295 19.82 -53.18 23.38
C VAL A 295 20.90 -53.94 22.60
N LYS A 296 22.14 -53.42 22.53
CA LYS A 296 23.26 -54.00 21.77
C LYS A 296 22.91 -54.21 20.29
N ALA A 297 22.08 -53.35 19.72
CA ALA A 297 21.60 -53.44 18.34
C ALA A 297 22.14 -52.26 17.49
N PRO A 298 23.42 -52.32 17.05
CA PRO A 298 24.08 -51.19 16.38
C PRO A 298 23.41 -50.80 15.05
N CYS A 299 22.85 -51.77 14.32
CA CYS A 299 22.16 -51.49 13.05
C CYS A 299 20.90 -50.65 13.26
N ALA A 300 20.15 -50.89 14.34
CA ALA A 300 18.95 -50.10 14.66
C ALA A 300 19.34 -48.65 15.05
N ALA A 301 20.42 -48.49 15.83
CA ALA A 301 20.95 -47.18 16.20
C ALA A 301 21.38 -46.37 14.97
N LEU A 302 22.16 -46.99 14.06
CA LEU A 302 22.60 -46.35 12.81
C LEU A 302 21.41 -45.99 11.90
N GLY A 303 20.42 -46.87 11.81
CA GLY A 303 19.18 -46.58 11.07
C GLY A 303 18.44 -45.35 11.64
N GLY A 304 18.36 -45.23 12.96
CA GLY A 304 17.79 -44.06 13.63
C GLY A 304 18.57 -42.78 13.30
N VAL A 305 19.89 -42.78 13.46
CA VAL A 305 20.73 -41.60 13.17
C VAL A 305 20.60 -41.18 11.70
N LEU A 306 20.62 -42.13 10.75
CA LEU A 306 20.44 -41.84 9.33
C LEU A 306 19.06 -41.26 9.02
N LEU A 307 18.00 -41.69 9.73
CA LEU A 307 16.66 -41.12 9.59
C LEU A 307 16.61 -39.67 10.10
N PHE A 308 17.20 -39.39 11.26
CA PHE A 308 17.26 -38.04 11.82
C PHE A 308 18.13 -37.09 11.00
N MET A 309 19.28 -37.56 10.49
CA MET A 309 20.16 -36.77 9.62
C MET A 309 19.58 -36.60 8.21
N GLY A 310 18.94 -37.63 7.67
CA GLY A 310 18.28 -37.56 6.36
C GLY A 310 17.08 -36.63 6.35
N SER A 311 16.40 -36.44 7.49
CA SER A 311 15.28 -35.50 7.60
C SER A 311 15.72 -34.04 7.82
N SER A 312 16.97 -33.77 8.24
CA SER A 312 17.50 -32.41 8.38
C SER A 312 18.07 -31.83 7.07
N GLU A 313 18.46 -32.67 6.12
CA GLU A 313 18.97 -32.24 4.81
C GLU A 313 17.94 -31.49 3.94
N PRO A 314 16.67 -31.94 3.80
CA PRO A 314 15.67 -31.20 3.02
C PRO A 314 15.32 -29.86 3.65
N THR A 315 15.38 -29.71 4.98
CA THR A 315 15.12 -28.42 5.62
C THR A 315 16.22 -27.41 5.31
N ALA A 316 17.49 -27.85 5.26
CA ALA A 316 18.61 -27.01 4.83
C ALA A 316 18.50 -26.61 3.35
N MET A 317 18.11 -27.53 2.45
CA MET A 317 17.90 -27.19 1.04
C MET A 317 16.73 -26.22 0.85
N GLN A 318 15.63 -26.42 1.57
CA GLN A 318 14.47 -25.54 1.52
C GLN A 318 14.79 -24.15 2.07
N GLN A 319 15.58 -24.08 3.15
CA GLN A 319 16.11 -22.82 3.69
C GLN A 319 16.91 -22.07 2.63
N ARG A 320 17.84 -22.75 1.95
CA ARG A 320 18.69 -22.17 0.90
C ARG A 320 17.87 -21.64 -0.28
N ARG A 321 16.81 -22.35 -0.67
CA ARG A 321 15.91 -21.90 -1.74
C ARG A 321 15.11 -20.67 -1.32
N ASN A 322 14.64 -20.62 -0.08
CA ASN A 322 13.89 -19.50 0.46
C ASN A 322 14.76 -18.25 0.62
N THR A 323 16.01 -18.38 1.07
CA THR A 323 16.95 -17.25 1.17
C THR A 323 17.33 -16.72 -0.21
N LEU A 324 17.60 -17.60 -1.18
CA LEU A 324 17.88 -17.19 -2.56
C LEU A 324 16.71 -16.42 -3.18
N SER A 325 15.46 -16.82 -2.89
CA SER A 325 14.27 -16.12 -3.37
C SER A 325 14.07 -14.76 -2.67
N SER A 326 14.41 -14.62 -1.39
CA SER A 326 14.29 -13.35 -0.67
C SER A 326 15.42 -12.38 -1.00
N ASP A 327 16.63 -12.88 -1.21
CA ASP A 327 17.84 -12.07 -1.44
C ASP A 327 17.87 -11.52 -2.86
N CYS A 328 17.37 -12.25 -3.86
CA CYS A 328 17.35 -11.77 -5.24
C CYS A 328 16.38 -10.59 -5.48
N SER A 329 15.32 -10.45 -4.66
CA SER A 329 14.36 -9.34 -4.77
C SER A 329 14.56 -8.27 -3.69
N SER A 330 14.99 -8.66 -2.48
CA SER A 330 15.21 -7.72 -1.37
C SER A 330 16.63 -7.16 -1.33
N CYS A 331 17.72 -7.92 -1.52
CA CYS A 331 19.07 -7.35 -1.50
C CYS A 331 19.36 -6.44 -2.71
N LEU A 332 18.76 -6.74 -3.87
CA LEU A 332 18.85 -5.89 -5.06
C LEU A 332 18.07 -4.56 -4.92
N ARG A 333 17.18 -4.43 -3.93
CA ARG A 333 16.48 -3.17 -3.60
C ARG A 333 16.95 -2.52 -2.29
N PHE A 334 17.46 -3.29 -1.34
CA PHE A 334 18.05 -2.78 -0.09
C PHE A 334 19.38 -2.07 -0.36
N THR A 335 20.06 -2.42 -1.45
CA THR A 335 21.26 -1.73 -1.96
C THR A 335 20.92 -0.66 -2.99
N GLY A 336 19.80 0.06 -2.85
CA GLY A 336 19.55 1.34 -3.55
C GLY A 336 20.63 2.43 -3.35
N ILE A 337 21.79 2.06 -2.83
CA ILE A 337 23.07 2.71 -2.97
C ILE A 337 23.53 2.50 -4.42
N SER A 338 23.28 3.50 -5.27
CA SER A 338 24.03 3.67 -6.51
C SER A 338 25.53 3.54 -6.20
N PRO A 339 26.32 2.70 -6.91
CA PRO A 339 27.71 2.37 -6.55
C PRO A 339 28.71 3.52 -6.81
N ARG A 340 28.32 4.78 -6.65
CA ARG A 340 29.13 5.97 -6.96
C ARG A 340 29.46 6.92 -5.80
N LEU A 341 29.10 6.61 -4.56
CA LEU A 341 29.58 7.41 -3.42
C LEU A 341 29.96 6.54 -2.22
N PHE A 342 31.22 6.14 -2.17
CA PHE A 342 31.91 5.84 -0.92
C PHE A 342 33.34 6.39 -1.00
N PRO A 343 33.59 7.63 -0.54
CA PRO A 343 34.85 7.99 0.05
C PRO A 343 34.71 8.05 1.58
N ALA A 344 35.61 7.34 2.26
CA ALA A 344 36.06 7.57 3.64
C ALA A 344 35.01 7.49 4.76
N LEU A 345 34.87 6.27 5.30
CA LEU A 345 34.34 6.02 6.63
C LEU A 345 35.43 6.35 7.67
N SER A 346 35.40 7.55 8.25
CA SER A 346 36.03 7.82 9.55
C SER A 346 35.37 9.03 10.22
N SER A 347 34.31 8.79 10.99
CA SER A 347 33.99 9.65 12.12
C SER A 347 33.23 8.85 13.20
N PRO A 348 33.55 9.09 14.48
CA PRO A 348 32.93 8.40 15.59
C PRO A 348 31.52 8.95 15.85
N TRP A 349 30.70 8.08 16.43
CA TRP A 349 29.48 8.37 17.18
C TRP A 349 29.37 9.84 17.66
N VAL A 350 28.56 10.62 16.94
CA VAL A 350 28.07 11.95 17.34
C VAL A 350 26.57 11.99 17.07
N GLU A 351 25.86 12.06 18.19
CA GLU A 351 24.64 12.83 18.48
C GLU A 351 23.36 12.61 17.64
N GLU A 352 22.33 12.23 18.39
CA GLU A 352 20.89 12.52 18.29
C GLU A 352 20.31 12.99 16.94
N PRO A 353 19.24 12.34 16.45
CA PRO A 353 18.47 12.91 15.36
C PRO A 353 17.80 14.22 15.83
N PRO A 354 17.72 15.25 14.96
CA PRO A 354 16.98 16.46 15.29
C PRO A 354 15.53 16.08 15.61
N SER A 355 15.08 16.54 16.77
CA SER A 355 13.68 16.67 17.12
C SER A 355 12.93 17.36 15.97
N TYR A 356 12.24 16.59 15.15
CA TYR A 356 11.12 17.11 14.38
C TYR A 356 10.01 17.41 15.41
N GLU A 357 10.11 18.56 16.05
CA GLU A 357 8.94 19.24 16.61
C GLU A 357 7.99 19.50 15.45
N VAL A 358 7.07 18.57 15.23
CA VAL A 358 5.80 18.90 14.61
C VAL A 358 5.05 19.70 15.68
N SER A 359 5.27 21.02 15.72
CA SER A 359 4.36 21.95 16.38
C SER A 359 3.01 21.85 15.68
N ILE A 360 2.19 20.91 16.12
CA ILE A 360 0.74 20.99 15.95
C ILE A 360 0.32 22.08 16.94
N ALA A 361 0.31 23.33 16.48
CA ALA A 361 -0.44 24.38 17.15
C ALA A 361 -1.91 23.96 17.12
N VAL A 362 -2.37 23.33 18.21
CA VAL A 362 -3.78 23.18 18.52
C VAL A 362 -4.19 24.51 19.13
N ASP A 363 -4.59 25.45 18.29
CA ASP A 363 -5.39 26.59 18.74
C ASP A 363 -6.74 26.04 19.20
N VAL A 364 -6.86 25.84 20.51
CA VAL A 364 -8.14 25.68 21.20
C VAL A 364 -8.71 27.09 21.37
N ALA A 365 -9.75 27.39 20.60
CA ALA A 365 -10.65 28.51 20.84
C ALA A 365 -11.91 28.01 21.55
#